data_AF-A0A2N8MFN5-F1
#
_entry.id   AF-A0A2N8MFN5-F1
#
_cell.length_a   1.000
_cell.length_b   1.000
_cell.length_c   1.000
_cell.angle_alpha   90.00
_cell.angle_beta   90.00
_cell.angle_gamma   90.00
#
_symmetry.space_group_name_H-M   'P 1'
#
loop_
_entity.id
_entity.type
_entity.pdbx_description
1 polymer ?
#
loop_
_entity_poly.entity_id
_entity_poly.type
_entity_poly.pdbx_seq_one_letter_code
_entity_poly.pdbx_strand_id
1 'polypeptide(L)' 'MTLHDVLALFAYWRDFPPTHEILKCVYRIEQTQDLPITKSKSDPSGIGGLIARFPDGFVRVANVL' A
#
# COMPACT_ATOMS: atom_id res chain seq x y z
N MET A 1 -8.46 9.71 -9.14
CA MET A 1 -7.67 9.92 -7.91
C MET A 1 -7.79 11.39 -7.56
N THR A 2 -8.32 11.73 -6.39
CA THR A 2 -8.53 13.12 -5.99
C THR A 2 -7.25 13.69 -5.34
N LEU A 3 -7.12 15.02 -5.27
CA LEU A 3 -5.99 15.66 -4.58
C LEU A 3 -5.90 15.20 -3.11
N HIS A 4 -7.04 14.97 -2.45
CA HIS A 4 -7.08 14.45 -1.09
C HIS A 4 -6.43 13.07 -0.98
N ASP A 5 -6.71 12.16 -1.91
CA ASP A 5 -6.13 10.82 -1.93
C ASP A 5 -4.60 10.88 -2.04
N VAL A 6 -4.10 11.78 -2.88
CA VAL A 6 -2.65 11.99 -3.08
C VAL A 6 -2.00 12.52 -1.80
N LEU A 7 -2.63 13.48 -1.13
CA LEU A 7 -2.11 14.03 0.14
C LEU A 7 -2.13 13.00 1.27
N ALA A 8 -3.19 12.20 1.37
CA ALA A 8 -3.30 11.14 2.36
C ALA A 8 -2.23 10.06 2.14
N LEU A 9 -1.98 9.69 0.89
CA LEU A 9 -0.93 8.75 0.52
C LEU A 9 0.46 9.28 0.88
N PHE A 10 0.77 10.55 0.58
CA PHE A 10 2.05 11.14 0.94
C PHE A 10 2.25 11.25 2.45
N ALA A 11 1.21 11.60 3.20
CA ALA A 11 1.27 11.64 4.66
C ALA A 11 1.58 10.25 5.23
N TYR A 12 0.90 9.21 4.73
CA TYR A 12 1.15 7.82 5.10
C TYR A 12 2.57 7.37 4.73
N TRP A 13 3.04 7.66 3.51
CA TRP A 13 4.38 7.29 3.06
C TRP A 13 5.53 8.01 3.75
N ARG A 14 5.28 9.21 4.30
CA ARG A 14 6.29 9.90 5.11
C ARG A 14 6.68 9.08 6.34
N ASP A 15 5.69 8.43 6.96
CA ASP A 15 5.87 7.68 8.19
C ASP A 15 6.17 6.18 7.87
N PHE A 16 5.66 5.68 6.74
CA PHE A 16 5.84 4.30 6.26
C PHE A 16 6.24 4.28 4.77
N PRO A 17 7.54 4.42 4.45
CA PRO A 17 7.97 4.58 3.07
C PRO A 17 7.59 3.38 2.20
N PRO A 18 7.25 3.61 0.92
CA PRO A 18 6.85 2.60 -0.06
C PRO A 18 8.04 1.70 -0.43
N THR A 19 8.41 0.83 0.51
CA THR A 19 9.66 0.05 0.47
C THR A 19 9.64 -0.91 -0.71
N HIS A 20 8.48 -1.49 -1.05
CA HIS A 20 8.37 -2.38 -2.19
C HIS A 20 8.53 -1.64 -3.53
N GLU A 21 8.00 -0.42 -3.66
CA GLU A 21 8.18 0.41 -4.85
C GLU A 21 9.64 0.89 -4.97
N ILE A 22 10.29 1.27 -3.86
CA ILE A 22 11.71 1.63 -3.83
C ILE A 22 12.57 0.43 -4.25
N LEU A 23 12.30 -0.76 -3.69
CA LEU A 23 13.01 -1.98 -4.02
C LEU A 23 12.81 -2.38 -5.49
N LYS A 24 11.60 -2.22 -6.02
CA LYS A 24 11.31 -2.46 -7.43
C LYS A 24 12.03 -1.46 -8.35
N CYS A 25 11.98 -0.17 -8.05
CA CYS A 25 12.59 0.85 -8.90
C CYS A 25 14.13 0.82 -8.90
N VAL A 26 14.74 0.60 -7.72
CA VAL A 26 16.20 0.65 -7.56
C VAL A 26 16.83 -0.71 -7.83
N TYR A 27 16.24 -1.79 -7.31
CA TYR A 27 16.82 -3.13 -7.34
C TYR A 27 16.12 -4.09 -8.29
N ARG A 28 15.05 -3.66 -8.98
CA ARG A 28 14.25 -4.49 -9.92
C ARG A 28 13.68 -5.77 -9.29
N ILE A 29 13.48 -5.76 -7.98
CA ILE A 29 12.82 -6.85 -7.28
C ILE A 29 11.31 -6.70 -7.48
N GLU A 30 10.70 -7.61 -8.22
CA GLU A 30 9.24 -7.63 -8.43
C GLU A 30 8.59 -8.70 -7.55
N GLN A 31 7.53 -8.32 -6.83
CA GLN A 31 6.68 -9.25 -6.12
C GLN A 31 5.49 -9.62 -7.01
N THR A 32 5.23 -10.92 -7.19
CA THR A 32 4.02 -11.42 -7.84
C THR A 32 2.82 -11.05 -6.98
N GLN A 33 1.94 -10.17 -7.48
CA GLN A 33 0.73 -9.79 -6.76
C GLN A 33 -0.28 -10.94 -6.80
N ASP A 34 -0.40 -11.69 -5.70
CA ASP A 34 -1.36 -12.79 -5.61
C ASP A 34 -2.78 -12.36 -5.19
N LEU A 35 -3.00 -11.10 -4.78
CA LEU A 35 -4.28 -10.66 -4.22
C LEU A 35 -4.83 -9.39 -4.88
N PRO A 36 -6.08 -9.42 -5.40
CA PRO A 36 -6.71 -8.25 -5.99
C PRO A 36 -7.05 -7.21 -4.91
N ILE A 37 -6.62 -5.96 -5.12
CA ILE A 37 -7.02 -4.81 -4.30
C ILE A 37 -8.52 -4.58 -4.51
N THR A 38 -9.33 -4.82 -3.47
CA THR A 38 -10.78 -4.62 -3.54
C THR A 38 -11.09 -3.13 -3.49
N LYS A 39 -11.40 -2.54 -4.65
CA LYS A 39 -11.89 -1.16 -4.75
C LYS A 39 -13.38 -1.12 -4.40
N SER A 40 -13.79 -0.22 -3.52
CA SER A 40 -15.21 -0.02 -3.18
C SER A 40 -15.77 1.23 -3.87
N LYS A 41 -17.09 1.36 -4.01
CA LYS A 41 -17.71 2.59 -4.55
C LYS A 41 -17.44 3.83 -3.69
N SER A 42 -17.16 3.65 -2.39
CA SER A 42 -16.85 4.74 -1.45
C SER A 42 -15.36 5.07 -1.36
N ASP A 43 -14.47 4.17 -1.81
CA ASP A 43 -13.03 4.39 -1.94
C ASP A 43 -12.57 4.00 -3.35
N PRO A 44 -12.80 4.87 -4.35
CA PRO A 44 -12.42 4.60 -5.74
C PRO A 44 -10.90 4.51 -5.93
N SER A 45 -10.11 5.05 -4.97
CA SER A 45 -8.65 5.00 -4.99
C SER A 45 -8.09 3.69 -4.45
N GLY A 46 -8.78 3.07 -3.49
CA GLY A 46 -8.32 1.89 -2.75
C GLY A 46 -7.29 2.21 -1.65
N ILE A 47 -6.96 3.50 -1.44
CA ILE A 47 -5.96 3.93 -0.44
C ILE A 47 -6.49 3.74 0.97
N GLY A 48 -7.78 4.00 1.20
CA GLY A 48 -8.42 3.72 2.49
C GLY A 48 -8.36 2.23 2.81
N GLY A 49 -8.60 1.38 1.81
CA GLY A 49 -8.43 -0.07 1.94
C GLY A 49 -6.98 -0.50 2.21
N LEU A 50 -6.00 0.14 1.58
CA LEU A 50 -4.57 -0.10 1.80
C LEU A 50 -4.15 0.25 3.23
N ILE A 51 -4.48 1.47 3.69
CA ILE A 51 -4.14 1.95 5.04
C ILE A 51 -4.87 1.12 6.11
N ALA A 52 -6.14 0.77 5.91
CA ALA A 52 -6.87 -0.09 6.84
C ALA A 52 -6.26 -1.50 6.97
N ARG A 53 -5.67 -2.02 5.88
CA ARG A 53 -4.99 -3.33 5.87
C ARG A 53 -3.62 -3.30 6.55
N PHE A 54 -2.93 -2.16 6.48
CA PHE A 54 -1.60 -1.96 7.05
C PHE A 54 -1.54 -0.63 7.81
N PRO A 55 -2.21 -0.52 8.96
CA PRO A 55 -2.32 0.76 9.69
C PRO A 55 -0.98 1.29 10.20
N ASP A 56 -0.01 0.39 10.41
CA ASP A 56 1.36 0.65 10.85
C ASP A 56 2.39 0.44 9.73
N GLY A 57 1.95 0.29 8.48
CA GLY A 57 2.86 0.05 7.35
C GLY A 57 3.54 -1.31 7.31
N PHE A 58 3.29 -2.22 8.27
CA PHE A 58 3.94 -3.51 8.33
C PHE A 58 3.08 -4.64 7.75
N VAL A 59 3.66 -5.40 6.82
CA VAL A 59 3.07 -6.67 6.38
C VAL A 59 3.44 -7.74 7.40
N ARG A 60 2.52 -8.08 8.30
CA ARG A 60 2.67 -9.23 9.20
C ARG A 60 2.34 -10.48 8.41
N VAL A 61 3.36 -11.21 8.00
CA VAL A 61 3.20 -12.57 7.47
C VAL A 61 2.60 -13.38 8.61
N ALA A 62 1.35 -13.86 8.45
CA ALA A 62 0.78 -14.80 9.39
C ALA A 62 1.74 -15.99 9.50
N ASN A 63 2.14 -16.32 10.72
CA ASN A 63 3.05 -17.42 11.04
C ASN A 63 2.85 -18.60 10.09
N VAL A 64 3.88 -18.88 9.29
CA VAL A 64 4.05 -20.20 8.69
C VAL A 64 4.47 -21.10 9.85
N LEU A 65 3.48 -21.83 10.40
CA LEU A 65 3.71 -23.03 11.20
C LEU A 65 3.96 -24.21 10.26
#